data_AF-A0ABD1MHB9-F1
#
_entry.id   AF-A0ABD1MHB9-F1
#
_cell.length_a   1.000
_cell.length_b   1.000
_cell.length_c   1.000
_cell.angle_alpha   90.00
_cell.angle_beta   90.00
_cell.angle_gamma   90.00
#
_symmetry.space_group_name_H-M   'P 1'
#
loop_
_entity.id
_entity.type
_entity.pdbx_description
1 polymer ?
#
loop_
_entity_poly.entity_id
_entity_poly.type
_entity_poly.pdbx_seq_one_letter_code
_entity_poly.pdbx_strand_id
1 'polypeptide(L)'
;MNHNYSRVLVFLLFVAFSHAIPPQKVNEICKQSKNPRFCAALLNSRPNADIAGLTQYAMETTHANVTNTINLINSLIAKSGNNVSLASHYKSCLDHFKDALDDVDYGMELFKKKDYQGVGVAMSAVETDVDDCISGESPSDPPYNDPSMLPKYGAAVQLVASITIIISKSLSS
;
A
#
# COMPACT_ATOMS: atom_id res chain seq x y z
N MET A 1 -16.00 -67.59 1.07
CA MET A 1 -15.93 -66.58 0.00
C MET A 1 -16.63 -65.32 0.49
N ASN A 2 -15.95 -64.19 0.30
CA ASN A 2 -16.42 -62.79 0.34
C ASN A 2 -16.75 -62.19 1.72
N HIS A 3 -15.76 -61.52 2.31
CA HIS A 3 -15.99 -60.46 3.29
C HIS A 3 -16.12 -59.11 2.59
N ASN A 4 -17.16 -58.40 3.06
CA ASN A 4 -17.63 -57.08 2.69
C ASN A 4 -16.57 -56.01 2.99
N TYR A 5 -16.28 -55.13 2.03
CA TYR A 5 -15.64 -53.83 2.32
C TYR A 5 -16.34 -52.74 1.52
N SER A 6 -17.38 -52.17 2.12
CA SER A 6 -17.97 -50.90 1.70
C SER A 6 -16.95 -49.79 1.93
N ARG A 7 -16.30 -49.33 0.85
CA ARG A 7 -15.39 -48.17 0.89
C ARG A 7 -16.23 -46.89 0.75
N VAL A 8 -16.67 -46.35 1.87
CA VAL A 8 -17.22 -44.98 1.91
C VAL A 8 -16.04 -44.02 1.93
N LEU A 9 -15.71 -43.44 0.78
CA LEU A 9 -14.78 -42.30 0.70
C LEU A 9 -15.57 -41.03 1.11
N VAL A 10 -15.39 -40.59 2.36
CA VAL A 10 -15.88 -39.28 2.80
C VAL A 10 -14.84 -38.23 2.38
N PHE A 11 -15.09 -37.54 1.27
CA PHE A 11 -14.36 -36.32 0.94
C PHE A 11 -14.85 -35.19 1.85
N LEU A 12 -14.12 -34.94 2.94
CA LEU A 12 -14.25 -33.69 3.71
C LEU A 12 -13.74 -32.54 2.83
N LEU A 13 -14.66 -31.91 2.09
CA LEU A 13 -14.42 -30.61 1.47
C LEU A 13 -14.29 -29.58 2.60
N PHE A 14 -13.07 -29.39 3.10
CA PHE A 14 -12.73 -28.19 3.85
C PHE A 14 -12.74 -27.00 2.88
N VAL A 15 -13.94 -26.53 2.53
CA VAL A 15 -14.10 -25.20 1.97
C VAL A 15 -13.76 -24.26 3.11
N ALA A 16 -12.55 -23.71 3.10
CA ALA A 16 -12.23 -22.58 3.96
C ALA A 16 -13.18 -21.44 3.54
N PHE A 17 -14.27 -21.25 4.29
CA PHE A 17 -15.10 -20.07 4.13
C PHE A 17 -14.26 -18.88 4.56
N SER A 18 -13.65 -18.18 3.60
CA SER A 18 -13.17 -16.83 3.84
C SER A 18 -14.40 -15.98 4.18
N HIS A 19 -14.48 -15.57 5.44
CA HIS A 19 -15.58 -14.73 5.90
C HIS A 19 -15.24 -13.29 5.50
N ALA A 20 -16.04 -12.74 4.58
CA ALA A 20 -15.94 -11.32 4.25
C ALA A 20 -16.04 -10.47 5.50
N ILE A 21 -15.26 -9.39 5.55
CA ILE A 21 -15.31 -8.47 6.69
C ILE A 21 -16.71 -7.81 6.78
N PRO A 22 -17.33 -7.71 7.97
CA PRO A 22 -18.58 -6.99 8.12
C PRO A 22 -18.42 -5.49 7.77
N PRO A 23 -19.39 -4.85 7.08
CA PRO A 23 -19.32 -3.43 6.73
C PRO A 23 -19.10 -2.51 7.94
N GLN A 24 -19.62 -2.89 9.11
CA GLN A 24 -19.42 -2.16 10.36
C GLN A 24 -17.94 -2.11 10.75
N LYS A 25 -17.22 -3.21 10.54
CA LYS A 25 -15.79 -3.30 10.84
C LYS A 25 -14.94 -2.48 9.86
N VAL A 26 -15.31 -2.47 8.57
CA VAL A 26 -14.71 -1.55 7.58
C VAL A 26 -14.88 -0.09 8.01
N ASN A 27 -16.06 0.28 8.50
CA ASN A 27 -16.31 1.63 8.99
C ASN A 27 -15.46 1.98 10.24
N GLU A 28 -15.29 1.06 11.18
CA GLU A 28 -14.42 1.24 12.36
C GLU A 28 -12.96 1.47 11.97
N ILE A 29 -12.46 0.69 11.01
CA ILE A 29 -11.13 0.85 10.42
C ILE A 29 -11.01 2.24 9.79
N CYS A 30 -11.93 2.58 8.88
CA CYS A 30 -11.81 3.80 8.10
C CYS A 30 -12.01 5.09 8.90
N LYS A 31 -12.65 5.04 10.08
CA LYS A 31 -12.70 6.18 11.01
C LYS A 31 -11.32 6.61 11.53
N GLN A 32 -10.33 5.73 11.50
CA GLN A 32 -8.95 6.04 11.92
C GLN A 32 -8.15 6.72 10.79
N SER A 33 -8.63 6.66 9.54
CA SER A 33 -7.95 7.26 8.40
C SER A 33 -8.17 8.78 8.37
N LYS A 34 -7.16 9.52 7.91
CA LYS A 34 -7.28 10.96 7.59
C LYS A 34 -8.35 11.23 6.51
N ASN A 35 -8.68 10.23 5.68
CA ASN A 35 -9.74 10.32 4.69
C ASN A 35 -10.68 9.09 4.75
N PRO A 36 -11.66 9.09 5.68
CA PRO A 36 -12.55 7.95 5.88
C PRO A 36 -13.35 7.56 4.63
N ARG A 37 -13.74 8.54 3.81
CA ARG A 37 -14.50 8.31 2.57
C ARG A 37 -13.66 7.57 1.54
N PHE A 38 -12.42 7.99 1.34
CA PHE A 38 -11.49 7.31 0.43
C PHE A 38 -11.17 5.90 0.93
N CYS A 39 -10.90 5.74 2.24
CA CYS A 39 -10.69 4.43 2.83
C CYS A 39 -11.87 3.49 2.58
N ALA A 40 -13.10 3.93 2.85
CA ALA A 40 -14.27 3.10 2.64
C ALA A 40 -14.43 2.73 1.14
N ALA A 41 -14.18 3.67 0.23
CA ALA A 41 -14.22 3.39 -1.21
C ALA A 41 -13.16 2.36 -1.63
N LEU A 42 -11.94 2.47 -1.11
CA LEU A 42 -10.86 1.53 -1.38
C LEU A 42 -11.23 0.12 -0.88
N LEU A 43 -11.60 -0.02 0.39
CA LEU A 43 -11.86 -1.34 0.99
C LEU A 43 -13.14 -1.98 0.42
N ASN A 44 -14.20 -1.20 0.19
CA ASN A 44 -15.44 -1.72 -0.40
C ASN A 44 -15.32 -2.09 -1.89
N SER A 45 -14.21 -1.78 -2.57
CA SER A 45 -13.92 -2.28 -3.92
C SER A 45 -13.62 -3.80 -3.94
N ARG A 46 -13.46 -4.40 -2.76
CA ARG A 46 -13.27 -5.84 -2.52
C ARG A 46 -14.25 -6.34 -1.44
N PRO A 47 -15.57 -6.35 -1.71
CA PRO A 47 -16.58 -6.61 -0.70
C PRO A 47 -16.58 -8.04 -0.13
N ASN A 48 -15.90 -8.97 -0.81
CA ASN A 48 -15.82 -10.38 -0.40
C ASN A 48 -14.49 -10.73 0.30
N ALA A 49 -13.59 -9.76 0.50
CA ALA A 49 -12.31 -10.00 1.15
C ALA A 49 -12.44 -9.99 2.67
N ASP A 50 -11.65 -10.83 3.34
CA ASP A 50 -11.37 -10.70 4.76
C ASP A 50 -10.33 -9.59 5.01
N ILE A 51 -9.99 -9.33 6.28
CA ILE A 51 -9.04 -8.27 6.62
C ILE A 51 -7.67 -8.53 5.96
N ALA A 52 -7.21 -9.78 5.91
CA ALA A 52 -5.93 -10.12 5.29
C ALA A 52 -5.95 -9.84 3.78
N GLY A 53 -7.00 -10.24 3.08
CA GLY A 53 -7.18 -9.95 1.66
C GLY A 53 -7.31 -8.46 1.36
N LEU A 54 -7.94 -7.68 2.25
CA LEU A 54 -7.99 -6.22 2.14
C LEU A 54 -6.61 -5.59 2.37
N THR A 55 -5.83 -6.07 3.34
CA THR A 55 -4.46 -5.63 3.59
C THR A 55 -3.58 -5.89 2.37
N GLN A 56 -3.61 -7.11 1.83
CA GLN A 56 -2.87 -7.45 0.62
C GLN A 56 -3.28 -6.55 -0.55
N TYR A 57 -4.58 -6.36 -0.78
CA TYR A 57 -5.08 -5.50 -1.85
C TYR A 57 -4.61 -4.04 -1.72
N ALA A 58 -4.61 -3.49 -0.50
CA ALA A 58 -4.11 -2.14 -0.26
C ALA A 58 -2.60 -2.04 -0.53
N MET A 59 -1.80 -3.04 -0.14
CA MET A 59 -0.36 -3.10 -0.45
C MET A 59 -0.09 -3.17 -1.95
N GLU A 60 -0.82 -4.01 -2.68
CA GLU A 60 -0.73 -4.09 -4.15
C GLU A 60 -1.12 -2.76 -4.81
N THR A 61 -2.11 -2.06 -4.24
CA THR A 61 -2.49 -0.71 -4.70
C THR A 61 -1.40 0.32 -4.42
N THR A 62 -0.75 0.28 -3.25
CA THR A 62 0.41 1.13 -2.93
C THR A 62 1.56 0.87 -3.91
N HIS A 63 1.94 -0.40 -4.11
CA HIS A 63 2.97 -0.81 -5.07
C HIS A 63 2.69 -0.24 -6.47
N ALA A 64 1.47 -0.41 -6.97
CA ALA A 64 1.07 0.11 -8.28
C ALA A 64 1.14 1.64 -8.35
N ASN A 65 0.71 2.35 -7.29
CA ASN A 65 0.79 3.81 -7.23
C ASN A 65 2.25 4.30 -7.19
N VAL A 66 3.13 3.66 -6.43
CA VAL A 66 4.57 3.95 -6.39
C VAL A 66 5.18 3.74 -7.78
N THR A 67 4.94 2.59 -8.41
CA THR A 67 5.41 2.27 -9.77
C THR A 67 4.95 3.32 -10.80
N ASN A 68 3.67 3.69 -10.75
CA ASN A 68 3.12 4.72 -11.64
C ASN A 68 3.75 6.09 -11.39
N THR A 69 4.10 6.39 -10.14
CA THR A 69 4.75 7.65 -9.78
C THR A 69 6.21 7.68 -10.24
N ILE A 70 6.95 6.57 -10.13
CA ILE A 70 8.28 6.42 -10.74
C ILE A 70 8.24 6.70 -12.25
N ASN A 71 7.25 6.16 -12.96
CA ASN A 71 7.06 6.42 -14.40
C ASN A 71 6.78 7.89 -14.72
N LEU A 72 5.98 8.55 -13.88
CA LEU A 72 5.74 9.99 -13.96
C LEU A 72 7.03 10.78 -13.74
N ILE A 73 7.80 10.47 -12.69
CA ILE A 73 9.06 11.13 -12.34
C ILE A 73 10.06 11.00 -13.50
N ASN A 74 10.24 9.80 -14.07
CA ASN A 74 11.10 9.61 -15.24
C ASN A 74 10.67 10.49 -16.43
N SER A 75 9.37 10.63 -16.66
CA SER A 75 8.84 11.54 -17.69
C SER A 75 9.12 13.01 -17.37
N LEU A 76 9.05 13.41 -16.10
CA LEU A 76 9.34 14.77 -15.65
C LEU A 76 10.83 15.11 -15.77
N ILE A 77 11.72 14.16 -15.45
CA ILE A 77 13.17 14.29 -15.69
C ILE A 77 13.44 14.55 -17.18
N ALA A 78 12.87 13.75 -18.07
CA ALA A 78 13.04 13.92 -19.52
C ALA A 78 12.51 15.27 -20.03
N LYS A 79 11.44 15.79 -19.42
CA LYS A 79 10.82 17.09 -19.77
C LYS A 79 11.49 18.29 -19.12
N SER A 80 12.44 18.08 -18.20
CA SER A 80 13.11 19.18 -17.49
C SER A 80 13.99 20.03 -18.40
N GLY A 81 14.35 19.53 -19.59
CA GLY A 81 15.15 20.27 -20.58
C GLY A 81 16.49 20.71 -19.97
N ASN A 82 16.78 22.01 -20.07
CA ASN A 82 18.02 22.59 -19.52
C ASN A 82 17.88 23.13 -18.08
N ASN A 83 16.72 22.94 -17.43
CA ASN A 83 16.53 23.38 -16.05
C ASN A 83 17.19 22.37 -15.09
N VAL A 84 18.45 22.65 -14.72
CA VAL A 84 19.27 21.78 -13.88
C VAL A 84 18.66 21.56 -12.49
N SER A 85 18.08 22.61 -11.88
CA SER A 85 17.48 22.52 -10.55
C SER A 85 16.24 21.62 -10.56
N LEU A 86 15.36 21.78 -11.55
CA LEU A 86 14.19 20.93 -11.75
C LEU A 86 14.58 19.47 -11.99
N ALA A 87 15.56 19.23 -12.87
CA ALA A 87 16.05 17.88 -13.13
C ALA A 87 16.69 17.24 -11.88
N SER A 88 17.38 18.02 -11.04
CA SER A 88 17.97 17.55 -9.80
C SER A 88 16.90 17.15 -8.78
N HIS A 89 15.88 17.98 -8.60
CA HIS A 89 14.75 17.67 -7.72
C HIS A 89 14.07 16.36 -8.11
N TYR A 90 13.73 16.18 -9.39
CA TYR A 90 13.07 14.96 -9.84
C TYR A 90 13.97 13.71 -9.75
N LYS A 91 15.29 13.85 -9.86
CA LYS A 91 16.21 12.73 -9.64
C LYS A 91 16.27 12.32 -8.16
N SER A 92 16.31 13.27 -7.23
CA SER A 92 16.21 12.98 -5.80
C SER A 92 14.87 12.30 -5.49
N CYS A 93 13.76 12.84 -5.98
CA CYS A 93 12.45 12.19 -5.89
C CYS A 93 12.42 10.78 -6.47
N LEU A 94 13.11 10.55 -7.59
CA LEU A 94 13.18 9.21 -8.19
C LEU A 94 13.85 8.21 -7.23
N ASP A 95 14.87 8.64 -6.50
CA ASP A 95 15.59 7.77 -5.57
C ASP A 95 14.71 7.46 -4.35
N HIS A 96 14.06 8.47 -3.74
CA HIS A 96 13.09 8.21 -2.67
C HIS A 96 11.94 7.30 -3.11
N PHE A 97 11.41 7.46 -4.33
CA PHE A 97 10.34 6.58 -4.81
C PHE A 97 10.81 5.15 -5.14
N LYS A 98 12.10 4.92 -5.38
CA LYS A 98 12.66 3.56 -5.45
C LYS A 98 12.78 2.95 -4.07
N ASP A 99 13.24 3.72 -3.08
CA ASP A 99 13.30 3.28 -1.69
C ASP A 99 11.89 2.92 -1.19
N ALA A 100 10.90 3.77 -1.51
CA ALA A 100 9.49 3.48 -1.24
C ALA A 100 9.00 2.20 -1.93
N LEU A 101 9.49 1.87 -3.13
CA LEU A 101 9.12 0.62 -3.81
C LEU A 101 9.72 -0.59 -3.09
N ASP A 102 11.00 -0.50 -2.73
CA ASP A 102 11.71 -1.54 -1.98
C ASP A 102 11.06 -1.78 -0.60
N ASP A 103 10.59 -0.72 0.07
CA ASP A 103 9.84 -0.81 1.32
C ASP A 103 8.46 -1.46 1.15
N VAL A 104 7.77 -1.20 0.03
CA VAL A 104 6.52 -1.92 -0.27
C VAL A 104 6.77 -3.41 -0.47
N ASP A 105 7.80 -3.76 -1.24
CA ASP A 105 8.19 -5.15 -1.48
C ASP A 105 8.58 -5.85 -0.17
N TYR A 106 9.38 -5.19 0.67
CA TYR A 106 9.73 -5.69 1.99
C TYR A 106 8.49 -5.88 2.88
N GLY A 107 7.57 -4.92 2.88
CA GLY A 107 6.27 -5.03 3.53
C GLY A 107 5.51 -6.26 3.06
N MET A 108 5.46 -6.53 1.75
CA MET A 108 4.79 -7.71 1.19
C MET A 108 5.43 -9.02 1.66
N GLU A 109 6.75 -9.07 1.83
CA GLU A 109 7.42 -10.24 2.41
C GLU A 109 7.12 -10.42 3.91
N LEU A 110 7.03 -9.33 4.67
CA LEU A 110 6.60 -9.36 6.08
C LEU A 110 5.14 -9.82 6.21
N PHE A 111 4.27 -9.40 5.30
CA PHE A 111 2.88 -9.83 5.25
C PHE A 111 2.77 -11.36 5.06
N LYS A 112 3.56 -11.95 4.15
CA LYS A 112 3.61 -13.42 3.97
C LYS A 112 4.06 -14.15 5.22
N LYS A 113 4.94 -13.53 6.02
CA LYS A 113 5.39 -14.04 7.33
C LYS A 113 4.40 -13.76 8.47
N LYS A 114 3.27 -13.10 8.18
CA LYS A 114 2.27 -12.63 9.15
C LYS A 114 2.82 -11.64 10.17
N ASP A 115 3.93 -10.97 9.86
CA ASP A 115 4.47 -9.89 10.66
C ASP A 115 3.76 -8.58 10.31
N TYR A 116 2.52 -8.44 10.79
CA TYR A 116 1.67 -7.30 10.45
C TYR A 116 2.13 -5.99 11.12
N GLN A 117 2.85 -6.09 12.24
CA GLN A 117 3.50 -4.92 12.83
C GLN A 117 4.64 -4.43 11.93
N GLY A 118 5.46 -5.35 11.42
CA GLY A 118 6.47 -5.06 10.41
C GLY A 118 5.88 -4.45 9.15
N VAL A 119 4.73 -4.95 8.66
CA VAL A 119 4.00 -4.32 7.54
C VAL A 119 3.68 -2.86 7.83
N GLY A 120 3.19 -2.56 9.04
CA GLY A 120 2.92 -1.18 9.45
C GLY A 120 4.18 -0.31 9.45
N VAL A 121 5.31 -0.84 9.92
CA VAL A 121 6.59 -0.11 9.90
C VAL A 121 7.06 0.16 8.47
N ALA A 122 7.02 -0.84 7.59
CA ALA A 122 7.41 -0.69 6.19
C ALA A 122 6.53 0.35 5.47
N MET A 123 5.21 0.32 5.67
CA MET A 123 4.32 1.32 5.07
C MET A 123 4.50 2.73 5.65
N SER A 124 4.95 2.87 6.90
CA SER A 124 5.34 4.17 7.44
C SER A 124 6.62 4.70 6.77
N ALA A 125 7.56 3.83 6.42
CA ALA A 125 8.77 4.22 5.70
C ALA A 125 8.43 4.72 4.29
N VAL A 126 7.50 4.06 3.59
CA VAL A 126 6.90 4.56 2.34
C VAL A 126 6.30 5.97 2.50
N GLU A 127 5.59 6.26 3.60
CA GLU A 127 5.06 7.61 3.85
C GLU A 127 6.18 8.64 4.00
N THR A 128 7.27 8.29 4.69
CA THR A 128 8.47 9.12 4.87
C THR A 128 9.15 9.41 3.53
N ASP A 129 9.47 8.39 2.73
CA ASP A 129 10.14 8.58 1.44
C ASP A 129 9.34 9.47 0.49
N VAL A 130 8.01 9.31 0.48
CA VAL A 130 7.14 10.17 -0.31
C VAL A 130 7.15 11.60 0.23
N ASP A 131 7.15 11.80 1.55
CA ASP A 131 7.22 13.14 2.14
C ASP A 131 8.57 13.80 1.88
N ASP A 132 9.68 13.07 1.99
CA ASP A 132 11.04 13.58 1.72
C ASP A 132 11.17 14.08 0.27
N CYS A 133 10.57 13.38 -0.70
CA CYS A 133 10.49 13.87 -2.07
C CYS A 133 9.65 15.15 -2.21
N ILE A 134 8.45 15.20 -1.60
CA ILE A 134 7.48 16.29 -1.84
C ILE A 134 7.78 17.54 -1.01
N SER A 135 8.21 17.34 0.23
CA SER A 135 8.37 18.36 1.27
C SER A 135 9.84 18.67 1.57
N GLY A 136 10.77 17.77 1.22
CA GLY A 136 12.19 17.84 1.56
C GLY A 136 12.53 17.02 2.82
N GLU A 137 13.80 16.60 2.94
CA GLU A 137 14.28 15.74 4.03
C GLU A 137 14.44 16.48 5.37
N SER A 138 14.58 17.81 5.34
CA SER A 138 14.75 18.64 6.52
C SER A 138 13.75 19.81 6.54
N PRO A 139 13.24 20.21 7.72
CA PRO A 139 12.46 21.45 7.85
C PRO A 139 13.21 22.73 7.43
N SER A 140 14.54 22.66 7.33
CA SER A 140 15.37 23.75 6.82
C SER A 140 15.43 23.81 5.30
N ASP A 141 15.00 22.77 4.61
CA ASP A 141 15.04 22.72 3.16
C ASP A 141 14.05 23.72 2.58
N PRO A 142 14.46 24.48 1.55
CA PRO A 142 13.54 25.41 0.91
C PRO A 142 12.40 24.62 0.28
N PRO A 143 11.13 24.99 0.53
CA PRO A 143 10.00 24.27 -0.03
C PRO A 143 10.06 24.31 -1.56
N TYR A 144 10.12 23.14 -2.18
CA TYR A 144 10.07 23.02 -3.62
C TYR A 144 8.62 23.05 -4.09
N ASN A 145 8.19 24.19 -4.64
CA ASN A 145 6.84 24.30 -5.20
C ASN A 145 6.79 23.61 -6.57
N ASP A 146 6.58 22.30 -6.60
CA ASP A 146 6.47 21.53 -7.84
C ASP A 146 5.11 21.80 -8.53
N PRO A 147 5.09 22.45 -9.71
CA PRO A 147 3.86 22.72 -10.45
C PRO A 147 3.31 21.48 -11.19
N SER A 148 4.00 20.35 -11.12
CA SER A 148 3.65 19.13 -11.83
C SER A 148 2.52 18.34 -11.13
N MET A 149 2.24 17.13 -11.65
CA MET A 149 1.29 16.20 -11.04
C MET A 149 1.91 15.37 -9.91
N LEU A 150 3.22 15.43 -9.70
CA LEU A 150 3.93 14.60 -8.72
C LEU A 150 3.38 14.77 -7.29
N PRO A 151 3.09 15.97 -6.75
CA PRO A 151 2.49 16.09 -5.42
C PRO A 151 1.16 15.35 -5.28
N LYS A 152 0.34 15.33 -6.34
CA LYS A 152 -0.93 14.59 -6.33
C LYS A 152 -0.71 13.08 -6.36
N TYR A 153 0.28 12.60 -7.10
CA TYR A 153 0.63 11.18 -7.16
C TYR A 153 1.22 10.70 -5.82
N GLY A 154 2.12 11.49 -5.21
CA GLY A 154 2.64 11.24 -3.87
C GLY A 154 1.53 11.19 -2.81
N ALA A 155 0.61 12.15 -2.82
CA ALA A 155 -0.54 12.14 -1.90
C ALA A 155 -1.43 10.90 -2.06
N ALA A 156 -1.56 10.36 -3.28
CA ALA A 156 -2.30 9.11 -3.51
C ALA A 156 -1.57 7.89 -2.94
N VAL A 157 -0.23 7.83 -3.03
CA VAL A 157 0.58 6.79 -2.37
C VAL A 157 0.40 6.87 -0.86
N GLN A 158 0.61 8.05 -0.26
CA GLN A 158 0.46 8.26 1.19
C GLN A 158 -0.93 7.86 1.69
N LEU A 159 -2.00 8.24 0.99
CA LEU A 159 -3.37 7.87 1.40
C LEU A 159 -3.56 6.34 1.49
N VAL A 160 -3.06 5.60 0.51
CA VAL A 160 -3.20 4.14 0.49
C VAL A 160 -2.27 3.49 1.51
N ALA A 161 -1.00 3.93 1.61
CA ALA A 161 -0.05 3.46 2.62
C ALA A 161 -0.60 3.65 4.05
N SER A 162 -1.16 4.83 4.35
CA SER A 162 -1.80 5.12 5.64
C SER A 162 -2.95 4.17 5.96
N ILE A 163 -3.78 3.83 4.96
CA ILE A 163 -4.85 2.85 5.13
C ILE A 163 -4.26 1.47 5.42
N THR A 164 -3.20 1.07 4.71
CA THR A 164 -2.49 -0.19 4.93
C THR A 164 -1.95 -0.32 6.35
N ILE A 165 -1.38 0.75 6.93
CA ILE A 165 -0.92 0.79 8.33
C ILE A 165 -2.08 0.51 9.30
N ILE A 166 -3.25 1.12 9.06
CA ILE A 166 -4.42 0.97 9.94
C ILE A 166 -4.97 -0.47 9.89
N ILE A 167 -5.10 -1.05 8.69
CA ILE A 167 -5.63 -2.40 8.53
C ILE A 167 -4.64 -3.48 8.96
N SER A 168 -3.33 -3.28 8.77
CA SER A 168 -2.32 -4.23 9.27
C SER A 168 -2.32 -4.31 10.79
N LYS A 169 -2.45 -3.16 11.48
CA LYS A 169 -2.62 -3.12 12.94
C LYS A 169 -3.84 -3.91 13.43
N SER A 170 -4.92 -3.93 12.64
CA SER A 170 -6.14 -4.69 12.95
C SER A 170 -5.95 -6.21 12.84
N LEU A 171 -4.86 -6.68 12.22
CA LEU A 171 -4.46 -8.10 12.18
C LEU A 171 -3.48 -8.48 13.30
N SER A 172 -2.84 -7.49 13.93
CA SER A 172 -1.93 -7.68 15.08
C SER A 172 -2.65 -7.75 16.44
N SER A 173 -3.97 -7.55 16.47
CA SER A 173 -4.78 -7.43 17.69
C SER A 173 -5.46 -8.73 18.10
#